data_AF-A0A959G163-F1
#
_entry.id   AF-A0A959G163-F1
#
_cell.length_a   1.000
_cell.length_b   1.000
_cell.length_c   1.000
_cell.angle_alpha   90.00
_cell.angle_beta   90.00
_cell.angle_gamma   90.00
#
_symmetry.space_group_name_H-M   'P 1'
#
loop_
_entity.id
_entity.type
_entity.pdbx_description
1 polymer ?
#
loop_
_entity_poly.entity_id
_entity_poly.type
_entity_poly.pdbx_seq_one_letter_code
_entity_poly.pdbx_strand_id
1 'polypeptide(L)'
;MQFSCTKKVVDKLKGIRSVAKEKWDAGFYNWYIDLVRIERKTYFLYTHSTTLFSFFVKAGPKTTLKSMETSFFEKMKEVVLQEIGANAAYVELLMAERASFEYGLTNSRAIL
;
A
#
# COMPACT_ATOMS: atom_id res chain seq x y z
N MET A 1 5.46 -8.54 3.02
CA MET A 1 4.39 -7.82 2.30
C MET A 1 4.99 -7.23 1.03
N GLN A 2 4.31 -7.42 -0.10
CA GLN A 2 4.77 -7.03 -1.43
C GLN A 2 3.94 -5.86 -1.94
N PHE A 3 4.61 -4.78 -2.31
CA PHE A 3 4.02 -3.57 -2.85
C PHE A 3 4.28 -3.47 -4.35
N SER A 4 3.29 -3.88 -5.12
CA SER A 4 3.26 -3.88 -6.58
C SER A 4 2.91 -2.48 -7.10
N CYS A 5 3.93 -1.69 -7.41
CA CYS A 5 3.81 -0.26 -7.66
C CYS A 5 3.67 0.08 -9.15
N THR A 6 2.82 1.06 -9.49
CA THR A 6 2.86 1.68 -10.81
C THR A 6 4.14 2.49 -11.02
N LYS A 7 4.48 2.79 -12.28
CA LYS A 7 5.63 3.64 -12.61
C LYS A 7 5.59 5.00 -11.90
N LYS A 8 4.39 5.60 -11.77
CA LYS A 8 4.19 6.88 -11.06
C LYS A 8 4.63 6.80 -9.59
N VAL A 9 4.34 5.68 -8.94
CA VAL A 9 4.75 5.41 -7.55
C VAL A 9 6.25 5.15 -7.47
N VAL A 10 6.81 4.33 -8.37
CA VAL A 10 8.25 4.04 -8.43
C VAL A 10 9.08 5.31 -8.63
N ASP A 11 8.67 6.17 -9.56
CA ASP A 11 9.35 7.45 -9.82
C ASP A 11 9.31 8.37 -8.58
N LYS A 12 8.23 8.32 -7.80
CA LYS A 12 8.09 9.07 -6.54
C LYS A 12 8.96 8.50 -5.41
N LEU A 13 9.18 7.18 -5.37
CA LEU A 13 10.01 6.48 -4.39
C LEU A 13 11.51 6.44 -4.75
N LYS A 14 11.88 6.87 -5.95
CA LYS A 14 13.27 6.86 -6.44
C LYS A 14 14.21 7.59 -5.47
N GLY A 15 15.26 6.88 -5.04
CA GLY A 15 16.26 7.38 -4.08
C GLY A 15 15.85 7.27 -2.61
N ILE A 16 14.68 6.73 -2.30
CA ILE A 16 14.15 6.53 -0.94
C ILE A 16 13.99 5.05 -0.62
N ARG A 17 13.45 4.27 -1.57
CA ARG A 17 13.30 2.81 -1.47
C ARG A 17 13.97 2.12 -2.66
N SER A 18 14.47 0.91 -2.43
CA SER A 18 14.87 0.01 -3.51
C SER A 18 13.63 -0.64 -4.09
N VAL A 19 13.50 -0.60 -5.42
CA VAL A 19 12.36 -1.22 -6.13
C VAL A 19 12.91 -2.35 -6.99
N ALA A 20 12.47 -3.57 -6.69
CA ALA A 20 12.76 -4.75 -7.48
C ALA A 20 12.16 -4.63 -8.89
N LYS A 21 12.86 -5.20 -9.88
CA LYS A 21 12.31 -5.35 -11.23
C LYS A 21 11.32 -6.49 -11.34
N GLU A 22 11.30 -7.37 -10.34
CA GLU A 22 10.37 -8.47 -10.25
C GLU A 22 8.94 -7.97 -10.20
N LYS A 23 8.06 -8.76 -10.80
CA LYS A 23 6.62 -8.56 -10.75
C LYS A 23 6.04 -9.79 -10.08
N TRP A 24 5.26 -9.57 -9.04
CA TRP A 24 4.67 -10.66 -8.27
C TRP A 24 3.24 -10.92 -8.73
N ASP A 25 2.86 -12.20 -8.74
CA ASP A 25 1.48 -12.60 -8.97
C ASP A 25 0.57 -12.15 -7.82
N ALA A 26 -0.73 -12.14 -8.08
CA ALA A 26 -1.72 -11.83 -7.05
C ALA A 26 -1.62 -12.86 -5.91
N GLY A 27 -1.69 -12.37 -4.68
CA GLY A 27 -1.50 -13.18 -3.49
C GLY A 27 -1.85 -12.44 -2.22
N PHE A 28 -2.03 -13.18 -1.12
CA PHE A 28 -2.52 -12.64 0.15
C PHE A 28 -1.64 -11.52 0.73
N TYR A 29 -0.33 -11.53 0.44
CA TYR A 29 0.60 -10.51 0.92
C TYR A 29 0.91 -9.44 -0.13
N ASN A 30 0.24 -9.44 -1.29
CA ASN A 30 0.47 -8.52 -2.39
C ASN A 30 -0.59 -7.41 -2.43
N TRP A 31 -0.11 -6.18 -2.47
CA TRP A 31 -0.89 -4.97 -2.61
C TRP A 31 -0.44 -4.18 -3.83
N TYR A 32 -1.39 -3.85 -4.68
CA TYR A 32 -1.20 -2.92 -5.78
C TYR A 32 -1.22 -1.49 -5.26
N ILE A 33 -0.30 -0.66 -5.76
CA ILE A 33 -0.19 0.75 -5.38
C ILE A 33 -0.16 1.63 -6.62
N ASP A 34 -1.10 2.57 -6.71
CA ASP A 34 -1.05 3.68 -7.66
C ASP A 34 -1.03 5.04 -6.98
N LEU A 35 -0.58 6.05 -7.74
CA LEU A 35 -0.64 7.45 -7.38
C LEU A 35 -1.80 8.10 -8.12
N VAL A 36 -2.82 8.50 -7.37
CA VAL A 36 -4.03 9.15 -7.88
C VAL A 36 -4.12 10.58 -7.38
N ARG A 37 -4.78 11.43 -8.15
CA ARG A 37 -5.05 12.82 -7.78
C ARG A 37 -6.55 12.99 -7.59
N ILE A 38 -6.94 13.31 -6.36
CA ILE A 38 -8.32 13.65 -6.01
C ILE A 38 -8.32 15.14 -5.71
N GLU A 39 -9.03 15.90 -6.54
CA GLU A 39 -8.99 17.36 -6.55
C GLU A 39 -7.55 17.93 -6.70
N ARG A 40 -7.08 18.70 -5.70
CA ARG A 40 -5.74 19.29 -5.66
C ARG A 40 -4.77 18.48 -4.81
N LYS A 41 -5.17 17.32 -4.30
CA LYS A 41 -4.37 16.49 -3.39
C LYS A 41 -4.01 15.17 -4.06
N THR A 42 -2.79 14.71 -3.80
CA THR A 42 -2.29 13.41 -4.31
C THR A 42 -2.44 12.36 -3.23
N TYR A 43 -2.84 11.15 -3.61
CA TYR A 43 -3.04 10.00 -2.73
C TYR A 43 -2.35 8.77 -3.29
N PHE A 44 -1.89 7.91 -2.40
CA PHE A 44 -1.64 6.51 -2.71
C PHE A 44 -2.97 5.76 -2.62
N LEU A 45 -3.32 5.09 -3.70
CA LEU A 45 -4.39 4.09 -3.72
C LEU A 45 -3.73 2.74 -3.47
N TYR A 46 -4.08 2.12 -2.35
CA TYR A 46 -3.70 0.74 -2.06
C TYR A 46 -4.88 -0.16 -2.40
N THR A 47 -4.61 -1.25 -3.11
CA THR A 47 -5.62 -2.24 -3.49
C THR A 47 -5.08 -3.63 -3.22
N HIS A 48 -5.75 -4.40 -2.37
CA HIS A 48 -5.36 -5.77 -2.09
C HIS A 48 -5.52 -6.63 -3.35
N SER A 49 -4.51 -7.45 -3.66
CA SER A 49 -4.41 -8.06 -4.99
C SER A 49 -5.46 -9.13 -5.29
N THR A 50 -6.04 -9.77 -4.26
CA THR A 50 -7.05 -10.83 -4.44
C THR A 50 -8.47 -10.36 -4.15
N THR A 51 -8.65 -9.55 -3.10
CA THR A 51 -10.00 -9.11 -2.68
C THR A 51 -10.44 -7.81 -3.34
N LEU A 52 -9.51 -7.10 -4.00
CA LEU A 52 -9.72 -5.75 -4.55
C LEU A 52 -10.18 -4.73 -3.51
N PHE A 53 -10.02 -5.04 -2.22
CA PHE A 53 -10.27 -4.10 -1.16
C PHE A 53 -9.29 -2.93 -1.27
N SER A 54 -9.81 -1.72 -1.32
CA SER A 54 -9.04 -0.52 -1.62
C SER A 54 -9.23 0.58 -0.60
N PHE A 55 -8.17 1.34 -0.36
CA PHE A 55 -8.24 2.56 0.44
C PHE A 55 -7.19 3.59 0.00
N PHE A 56 -7.44 4.85 0.37
CA PHE A 56 -6.56 5.96 0.07
C PHE A 56 -5.75 6.39 1.28
N VAL A 57 -4.46 6.67 1.06
CA VAL A 57 -3.59 7.36 2.01
C VAL A 57 -3.03 8.61 1.34
N LYS A 58 -3.09 9.76 2.01
CA LYS A 58 -2.58 11.01 1.41
C LYS A 58 -1.10 10.88 1.10
N ALA A 59 -0.72 11.12 -0.16
CA ALA A 59 0.67 11.09 -0.58
C ALA A 59 1.33 12.40 -0.19
N GLY A 60 2.04 12.40 0.94
CA GLY A 60 2.79 13.55 1.41
C GLY A 60 4.01 13.90 0.54
N PRO A 61 4.82 14.87 0.97
CA PRO A 61 6.10 15.21 0.33
C PRO A 61 7.10 14.04 0.44
N LYS A 62 8.17 14.07 -0.36
CA LYS A 62 9.19 12.99 -0.37
C LYS A 62 9.75 12.64 1.01
N THR A 63 9.86 13.62 1.90
CA THR A 63 10.32 13.44 3.29
C THR A 63 9.43 12.50 4.11
N THR A 64 8.13 12.43 3.80
CA THR A 64 7.15 11.56 4.47
C THR A 64 7.07 10.16 3.88
N LEU A 65 7.75 9.87 2.77
CA LEU A 65 7.71 8.56 2.13
C LEU A 65 8.52 7.50 2.89
N LYS A 66 9.38 7.91 3.83
CA LYS A 66 10.09 6.99 4.74
C LYS A 66 9.16 6.29 5.73
N SER A 67 7.97 6.85 5.98
CA SER A 67 6.94 6.29 6.88
C SER A 67 5.74 5.74 6.10
N MET A 68 5.90 5.43 4.82
CA MET A 68 4.81 4.96 3.95
C MET A 68 4.17 3.67 4.48
N GLU A 69 4.99 2.72 4.94
CA GLU A 69 4.57 1.46 5.53
C GLU A 69 3.77 1.69 6.82
N THR A 70 4.22 2.63 7.66
CA THR A 70 3.52 3.01 8.89
C THR A 70 2.15 3.60 8.57
N SER A 71 2.06 4.57 7.65
CA SER A 71 0.79 5.17 7.27
C SER A 71 -0.16 4.18 6.58
N PHE A 72 0.38 3.21 5.84
CA PHE A 72 -0.40 2.11 5.29
C PHE A 72 -1.02 1.25 6.40
N PHE A 73 -0.23 0.82 7.40
CA PHE A 73 -0.73 0.03 8.51
C PHE A 73 -1.75 0.78 9.36
N GLU A 74 -1.47 2.04 9.71
CA GLU A 74 -2.39 2.88 10.47
C GLU A 74 -3.73 2.99 9.76
N LYS A 75 -3.71 3.23 8.44
CA LYS A 75 -4.95 3.34 7.66
C LYS A 75 -5.66 2.01 7.52
N MET A 76 -4.94 0.91 7.28
CA MET A 76 -5.54 -0.42 7.22
C MET A 76 -6.22 -0.75 8.56
N LYS A 77 -5.57 -0.45 9.69
CA LYS A 77 -6.11 -0.68 11.02
C LYS A 77 -7.38 0.14 11.25
N GLU A 78 -7.33 1.42 10.90
CA GLU A 78 -8.48 2.32 10.96
C GLU A 78 -9.67 1.75 10.18
N VAL A 79 -9.48 1.37 8.92
CA VAL A 79 -10.56 0.89 8.06
C VAL A 79 -11.09 -0.47 8.54
N VAL A 80 -10.22 -1.39 8.96
CA VAL A 80 -10.64 -2.71 9.47
C VAL A 80 -11.45 -2.57 10.77
N LEU A 81 -11.06 -1.65 11.66
CA LEU A 81 -11.81 -1.43 12.91
C LEU A 81 -13.14 -0.73 12.67
N GLN A 82 -13.13 0.32 11.84
CA GLN A 82 -14.30 1.20 11.69
C GLN A 82 -15.33 0.65 10.70
N GLU A 83 -14.88 0.12 9.56
CA GLU A 83 -15.78 -0.26 8.47
C GLU A 83 -16.13 -1.76 8.50
N ILE A 84 -15.22 -2.60 9.00
CA ILE A 84 -15.43 -4.06 9.07
C ILE A 84 -15.95 -4.48 10.46
N GLY A 85 -15.79 -3.64 11.49
CA GLY A 85 -16.24 -3.94 12.85
C GLY A 85 -15.45 -5.07 13.52
N ALA A 86 -14.21 -5.28 13.11
CA ALA A 86 -13.37 -6.35 13.64
C ALA A 86 -12.98 -6.11 15.11
N ASN A 87 -12.79 -7.18 15.87
CA ASN A 87 -12.29 -7.08 17.24
C ASN A 87 -10.86 -6.53 17.25
N ALA A 88 -10.62 -5.46 18.01
CA ALA A 88 -9.32 -4.80 18.10
C ALA A 88 -8.17 -5.74 18.46
N ALA A 89 -8.39 -6.70 19.36
CA ALA A 89 -7.35 -7.67 19.73
C ALA A 89 -6.94 -8.58 18.56
N TYR A 90 -7.87 -8.89 17.66
CA TYR A 90 -7.60 -9.70 16.48
C TYR A 90 -6.83 -8.92 15.40
N VAL A 91 -7.16 -7.63 15.23
CA VAL A 91 -6.44 -6.74 14.32
C VAL A 91 -5.00 -6.55 14.78
N GLU A 92 -4.77 -6.32 16.08
CA GLU A 92 -3.42 -6.21 16.64
C GLU A 92 -2.62 -7.50 16.44
N LEU A 93 -3.24 -8.68 16.60
CA LEU A 93 -2.56 -9.96 16.38
C LEU A 93 -2.12 -10.14 14.92
N LEU A 94 -2.99 -9.81 13.96
CA LEU A 94 -2.67 -9.85 12.53
C LEU A 94 -1.61 -8.83 12.12
N MET A 95 -1.50 -7.72 12.86
CA MET A 95 -0.59 -6.62 12.56
C MET A 95 0.73 -6.66 13.37
N ALA A 96 0.81 -7.47 14.42
CA ALA A 96 1.99 -7.62 15.26
C ALA A 96 3.17 -8.28 14.52
N GLU A 97 2.88 -9.03 13.45
CA GLU A 97 3.91 -9.46 12.51
C GLU A 97 4.51 -8.24 11.80
N ARG A 98 5.75 -7.90 12.15
CA ARG A 98 6.56 -6.92 11.39
C ARG A 98 6.83 -7.51 10.01
N ALA A 99 5.89 -7.33 9.09
CA ALA A 99 6.08 -7.69 7.71
C ALA A 99 7.30 -6.94 7.17
N SER A 100 8.27 -7.64 6.62
CA SER A 100 9.24 -7.03 5.72
C SER A 100 8.49 -6.48 4.51
N PHE A 101 8.84 -5.27 4.06
CA PHE A 101 8.23 -4.66 2.89
C PHE A 101 9.17 -4.72 1.71
N GLU A 102 8.65 -5.21 0.60
CA GLU A 102 9.33 -5.24 -0.68
C GLU A 102 8.53 -4.43 -1.69
N TYR A 103 9.24 -3.67 -2.53
CA TYR A 103 8.64 -2.82 -3.55
C TYR A 103 9.03 -3.35 -4.92
N GLY A 104 8.08 -3.47 -5.82
CA GLY A 104 8.29 -4.02 -7.16
C GLY A 104 7.37 -3.37 -8.18
N LEU A 105 7.54 -3.74 -9.44
CA LEU A 105 6.67 -3.22 -10.49
C LEU A 105 5.37 -4.02 -10.54
N THR A 106 4.24 -3.33 -10.70
CA THR A 106 2.97 -4.01 -10.95
C THR A 106 3.00 -4.76 -12.29
N ASN A 107 2.43 -5.96 -12.31
CA ASN A 107 2.05 -6.71 -13.52
C ASN A 107 0.62 -6.38 -13.99
N SER A 108 -0.22 -5.79 -13.13
CA SER A 108 -1.63 -5.54 -13.43
C SER A 108 -1.84 -4.12 -13.96
N ARG A 109 -2.49 -4.04 -15.13
CA ARG A 109 -3.03 -2.80 -15.72
C ARG A 109 -4.56 -2.68 -15.57
N ALA A 110 -5.22 -3.71 -15.04
CA ALA A 110 -6.66 -3.79 -14.95
C ALA A 110 -7.19 -3.26 -13.61
N ILE A 111 -6.36 -3.27 -12.57
CA ILE A 111 -6.72 -2.88 -11.19
C ILE A 111 -6.30 -1.43 -10.90
N LEU A 112 -5.44 -0.83 -11.72
CA LEU A 112 -4.80 0.48 -11.51
C LEU A 112 -4.84 1.34 -12.76
#